data_AF-A0A2T0BL11-F1
#
_entry.id   AF-A0A2T0BL11-F1
#
_cell.length_a   1.000
_cell.length_b   1.000
_cell.length_c   1.000
_cell.angle_alpha   90.00
_cell.angle_beta   90.00
_cell.angle_gamma   90.00
#
_symmetry.space_group_name_H-M   'P 1'
#
loop_
_entity.id
_entity.type
_entity.pdbx_description
1 polymer ?
#
loop_
_entity_poly.entity_id
_entity_poly.type
_entity_poly.pdbx_seq_one_letter_code
_entity_poly.pdbx_strand_id
1 'polypeptide(L)' 'MGQQVKCPLCGKRLFDVEDDATGVISIKCIQCKHVAQVRLENQITNNLRKTRVICS' A
#
# COMPACT_ATOMS: atom_id res chain seq x y z
N MET A 1 2.01 9.71 -12.56
CA MET A 1 0.56 9.44 -12.28
C MET A 1 0.59 8.50 -11.10
N GLY A 2 0.48 9.04 -9.88
CA GLY A 2 0.85 8.33 -8.66
C GLY A 2 0.04 7.06 -8.35
N GLN A 3 0.62 6.17 -7.56
CA GLN A 3 -0.04 4.95 -7.10
C GLN A 3 -0.92 5.22 -5.89
N GLN A 4 -2.17 4.73 -5.92
CA GLN A 4 -3.08 4.87 -4.80
C GLN A 4 -2.91 3.71 -3.81
N VAL A 5 -2.54 4.04 -2.57
CA VAL A 5 -2.43 3.05 -1.50
C VAL A 5 -3.77 2.94 -0.76
N LYS A 6 -4.23 1.70 -0.63
CA LYS A 6 -5.46 1.35 0.09
C LYS A 6 -5.12 0.66 1.40
N CYS A 7 -5.99 0.82 2.39
CA CYS A 7 -5.83 0.11 3.65
C CYS A 7 -6.05 -1.40 3.43
N PRO A 8 -5.14 -2.27 3.90
CA PRO A 8 -5.27 -3.71 3.72
C PRO A 8 -6.47 -4.31 4.46
N LEU A 9 -6.99 -3.64 5.49
CA LEU A 9 -8.08 -4.16 6.32
C LEU A 9 -9.46 -3.77 5.83
N CYS A 10 -9.59 -2.58 5.24
CA CYS A 10 -10.89 -1.99 4.93
C CYS A 10 -11.02 -1.52 3.48
N GLY A 11 -9.97 -1.65 2.68
CA GLY A 11 -9.98 -1.32 1.25
C GLY A 11 -10.16 0.17 0.93
N LYS A 12 -10.31 1.03 1.94
CA LYS A 12 -10.44 2.48 1.78
C LYS A 12 -9.10 3.11 1.40
N ARG A 13 -9.16 4.18 0.60
CA ARG A 13 -8.00 4.99 0.22
C ARG A 13 -7.34 5.57 1.47
N LEU A 14 -6.02 5.40 1.57
CA LEU A 14 -5.21 5.97 2.64
C LEU A 14 -4.48 7.22 2.15
N PHE A 15 -3.63 7.06 1.13
CA PHE A 15 -2.85 8.14 0.53
C PHE A 15 -2.46 7.79 -0.91
N ASP A 16 -1.98 8.79 -1.63
CA ASP A 16 -1.41 8.64 -2.95
C ASP A 16 0.12 8.75 -2.82
N VAL A 17 0.80 7.86 -3.52
CA VAL A 17 2.26 7.77 -3.58
C VAL A 17 2.69 8.43 -4.87
N GLU A 18 3.56 9.41 -4.77
CA GLU A 18 4.26 9.95 -5.94
C GLU A 18 5.30 8.96 -6.45
N ASP A 19 5.53 8.95 -7.76
CA ASP A 19 6.35 7.95 -8.45
C ASP A 19 7.82 7.91 -7.96
N ASP A 20 8.29 8.98 -7.32
CA ASP A 20 9.66 9.12 -6.77
C ASP A 20 9.75 8.89 -5.25
N ALA A 21 8.63 8.55 -4.59
CA ALA A 21 8.60 8.40 -3.15
C ALA A 21 9.20 7.06 -2.70
N THR A 22 10.34 7.11 -2.00
CA THR A 22 10.99 5.94 -1.39
C THR A 22 11.01 6.05 0.13
N GLY A 23 10.83 4.93 0.83
CA GLY A 23 10.95 4.85 2.28
C GLY A 23 9.89 3.99 2.94
N VAL A 24 9.83 4.03 4.27
CA VAL A 24 8.82 3.31 5.06
C VAL A 24 7.89 4.34 5.70
N ILE A 25 6.60 4.25 5.39
CA ILE A 25 5.57 5.12 5.94
C ILE A 25 4.64 4.29 6.83
N SER A 26 4.49 4.70 8.07
CA SER A 26 3.49 4.15 8.99
C SER A 26 2.32 5.12 9.07
N ILE A 27 1.19 4.78 8.47
CA ILE A 27 0.00 5.62 8.47
C ILE A 27 -1.13 4.96 9.25
N LYS A 28 -1.77 5.74 10.13
CA LYS A 28 -2.96 5.29 10.85
C LYS A 28 -4.19 5.47 9.97
N CYS A 29 -4.92 4.39 9.73
CA CYS A 29 -6.20 4.50 9.05
C CYS A 29 -7.24 5.15 9.97
N ILE A 30 -7.86 6.24 9.52
CA ILE A 30 -8.85 7.00 10.30
C ILE A 30 -10.10 6.14 10.58
N GLN A 31 -10.45 5.26 9.65
CA GLN A 31 -11.66 4.44 9.70
C GLN A 31 -11.48 3.18 10.54
N CYS A 32 -10.32 2.54 10.36
CA CYS A 32 -10.07 1.17 10.84
C CYS A 32 -9.21 1.22 12.11
N LYS A 33 -8.72 2.43 12.47
CA LYS A 33 -7.81 2.77 13.58
C LYS A 33 -6.48 2.00 13.63
N HIS A 34 -6.30 1.07 12.69
CA HIS A 34 -5.10 0.29 12.52
C HIS A 34 -3.97 1.11 11.89
N VAL A 35 -2.75 0.83 12.32
CA VAL A 35 -1.54 1.42 11.73
C VAL A 35 -1.07 0.51 10.61
N ALA A 36 -1.14 0.99 9.37
CA ALA A 36 -0.61 0.30 8.21
C ALA A 36 0.83 0.78 7.97
N GLN A 37 1.77 -0.16 7.92
CA GLN A 37 3.13 0.11 7.50
C GLN A 37 3.25 -0.20 6.01
N VAL A 38 3.60 0.81 5.23
CA VAL A 38 3.76 0.73 3.78
C VAL A 38 5.23 0.96 3.48
N ARG A 39 5.86 0.00 2.82
CA ARG A 39 7.23 0.13 2.32
C ARG A 39 7.12 0.57 0.86
N LEU A 40 7.58 1.78 0.59
CA LEU A 40 7.72 2.35 -0.73
C LEU A 40 9.14 2.07 -1.20
N GLU A 41 9.28 1.01 -1.97
CA GLU A 41 10.51 0.67 -2.66
C GLU A 41 10.30 1.04 -4.13
N ASN A 42 11.22 1.84 -4.69
CA ASN A 42 11.21 2.22 -6.11
C ASN A 42 11.41 0.97 -6.97
N GLN A 43 10.34 0.20 -7.14
CA GLN A 43 10.29 -0.87 -8.12
C GLN A 43 9.88 -0.21 -9.43
N ILE A 44 10.88 0.19 -10.23
CA ILE A 44 10.73 0.31 -11.68
C ILE A 44 10.45 -1.11 -12.19
N THR A 45 9.26 -1.66 -11.94
CA THR A 45 8.83 -2.96 -12.48
C THR A 45 7.32 -3.12 -12.32
N ASN A 46 6.65 -3.03 -13.48
CA ASN A 46 5.57 -3.90 -13.93
C ASN A 46 4.52 -4.38 -12.92
N ASN A 47 3.26 -4.02 -13.23
CA ASN A 47 2.14 -4.96 -13.33
C ASN A 47 2.38 -6.36 -12.72
N LEU A 48 2.15 -6.54 -11.42
CA LEU A 48 2.03 -7.88 -10.84
C LEU A 48 0.58 -8.20 -10.48
N ARG A 49 -0.09 -8.74 -11.49
CA ARG A 49 -1.31 -9.53 -11.37
C ARG A 49 -1.05 -10.75 -10.46
N LYS A 50 -1.94 -11.03 -9.51
CA LYS A 50 -2.10 -12.30 -8.74
C LYS A 50 -0.90 -12.68 -7.85
N THR A 51 -1.10 -13.19 -6.63
CA THR A 51 -1.23 -14.67 -6.42
C THR A 51 -1.69 -15.01 -5.00
N ARG A 52 -2.60 -16.01 -4.97
CA ARG A 52 -3.15 -16.88 -3.92
C ARG A 52 -2.71 -16.69 -2.46
N VAL A 53 -3.72 -16.48 -1.61
CA VAL A 53 -3.74 -16.91 -0.22
C VAL A 53 -3.69 -18.44 -0.20
N ILE A 54 -2.65 -19.02 0.40
CA ILE A 54 -2.64 -20.43 0.81
C ILE A 54 -2.88 -20.40 2.31
N CYS A 55 -4.03 -20.89 2.74
CA CYS A 55 -4.28 -21.22 4.15
C CYS A 55 -4.08 -22.73 4.31
N SER A 56 -3.33 -23.13 5.33
CA SER A 56 -3.27 -24.50 5.87
C SER A 56 -3.50 -24.42 7.36
#